data_AF-A0A177JK55-F1
#
_entry.id   AF-A0A177JK55-F1
#
_cell.length_a   1.000
_cell.length_b   1.000
_cell.length_c   1.000
_cell.angle_alpha   90.00
_cell.angle_beta   90.00
_cell.angle_gamma   90.00
#
_symmetry.space_group_name_H-M   'P 1'
#
loop_
_entity.id
_entity.type
_entity.pdbx_description
1 polymer ?
#
loop_
_entity_poly.entity_id
_entity_poly.type
_entity_poly.pdbx_seq_one_letter_code
_entity_poly.pdbx_strand_id
1 'polypeptide(L)'
;MNKVKEAPATVGARQYRAFLSYSHADERAAGKLHHWLETYRMPRRLVGIQAGRAAVPRRLTPIFRDRAELPAASSLDEQVRLALSQSDALLVLCSPAAKASRWVNAEIALFRELHPDRPIIAALVAGEPVDSFPAALIARDADGIEREPIAADFRADSDGPKLARLKIVAGLTGVPLDQIIQRDAQRQLRRVIAVTFVALFLVLLMAAMLVFVARARSEAESQRQQAEGLIEFMLTDLREKLEGVGRLDVLQTVNKRALAYYADQPDLETLPGDSLERRARILQAMGEDDFKRGDTPEAIAQFREAYRVTSTLLAAAPNDPQRLFAHAQSEFWLGYVDFIRDRNDAALTRFQSYQALAERLVQLRPANDAYWRELGYAQGNICTIALARKNPDRTLQSCKGALDTMMRVQRLAPGDPAIAADLANRHAWMADALRLQGDDRAALVQREKQDTILRSLLRRDPKNAGYLQDWMLARYSMSNLLYDLGETDRAKALRAEARADVADLVARDPANKDWQVWQGKLAKPLTKGSK
;
A
#
# COMPACT_ATOMS: atom_id res chain seq x y z
N MET A 1 83.11 20.32 -13.53
CA MET A 1 83.46 21.64 -14.09
C MET A 1 82.85 22.74 -13.23
N ASN A 2 83.70 23.72 -12.94
CA ASN A 2 83.50 24.80 -11.98
C ASN A 2 82.23 25.62 -12.21
N LYS A 3 81.50 25.81 -11.11
CA LYS A 3 80.61 26.96 -10.92
C LYS A 3 81.46 28.23 -10.91
N VAL A 4 81.30 29.07 -11.92
CA VAL A 4 81.77 30.46 -11.87
C VAL A 4 80.73 31.26 -11.09
N LYS A 5 81.19 31.83 -9.98
CA LYS A 5 80.55 32.89 -9.20
C LYS A 5 80.62 34.18 -10.00
N GLU A 6 79.48 34.80 -10.29
CA GLU A 6 79.43 36.24 -10.57
C GLU A 6 78.85 36.98 -9.35
N ALA A 7 79.51 38.10 -9.05
CA ALA A 7 79.25 39.03 -7.96
C ALA A 7 78.02 39.92 -8.27
N PRO A 8 77.52 40.72 -7.31
CA PRO A 8 76.13 41.17 -7.29
C PRO A 8 75.86 42.30 -8.29
N ALA A 9 74.85 42.13 -9.13
CA ALA A 9 74.33 43.19 -9.98
C ALA A 9 73.57 44.22 -9.12
N THR A 10 74.17 45.42 -9.04
CA THR A 10 73.54 46.76 -9.14
C THR A 10 72.05 46.85 -8.85
N VAL A 11 71.68 47.69 -7.86
CA VAL A 11 70.32 48.14 -7.55
C VAL A 11 69.51 48.40 -8.82
N GLY A 12 68.64 47.46 -9.19
CA GLY A 12 67.77 47.56 -10.35
C GLY A 12 66.77 48.71 -10.17
N ALA A 13 66.62 49.55 -11.19
CA ALA A 13 65.60 50.59 -11.25
C ALA A 13 64.21 50.00 -10.92
N ARG A 14 63.55 50.49 -9.86
CA ARG A 14 62.21 50.04 -9.48
C ARG A 14 61.21 50.53 -10.52
N GLN A 15 60.78 49.67 -11.42
CA GLN A 15 59.66 49.97 -12.32
C GLN A 15 58.33 49.78 -11.56
N TYR A 16 57.50 50.82 -11.55
CA TYR A 16 56.18 50.80 -10.90
C TYR A 16 55.09 50.48 -11.93
N ARG A 17 54.09 49.70 -11.52
CA ARG A 17 52.94 49.37 -12.37
C ARG A 17 52.00 50.55 -12.56
N ALA A 18 51.92 51.43 -11.57
CA ALA A 18 51.22 52.69 -11.67
C ALA A 18 51.77 53.70 -10.66
N PHE A 19 51.65 54.98 -10.99
CA PHE A 19 51.76 56.09 -10.05
C PHE A 19 50.36 56.53 -9.62
N LEU A 20 50.10 56.66 -8.32
CA LEU A 20 48.83 57.16 -7.79
C LEU A 20 48.93 58.64 -7.43
N SER A 21 48.35 59.50 -8.26
CA SER A 21 48.23 60.95 -8.04
C SER A 21 46.90 61.29 -7.39
N TYR A 22 46.91 62.08 -6.32
CA TYR A 22 45.71 62.45 -5.56
C TYR A 22 45.89 63.77 -4.78
N SER A 23 44.80 64.44 -4.43
CA SER A 23 44.82 65.59 -3.53
C SER A 23 44.86 65.13 -2.07
N HIS A 24 45.48 65.89 -1.16
CA HIS A 24 45.54 65.54 0.27
C HIS A 24 44.14 65.28 0.87
N ALA A 25 43.12 66.03 0.42
CA ALA A 25 41.73 65.83 0.84
C ALA A 25 41.18 64.40 0.54
N ASP A 26 41.78 63.69 -0.44
CA ASP A 26 41.38 62.36 -0.89
C ASP A 26 42.26 61.23 -0.32
N GLU A 27 43.14 61.51 0.66
CA GLU A 27 44.11 60.54 1.19
C GLU A 27 43.47 59.22 1.64
N ARG A 28 42.31 59.29 2.29
CA ARG A 28 41.60 58.10 2.77
C ARG A 28 41.09 57.23 1.61
N ALA A 29 40.62 57.84 0.53
CA ALA A 29 40.18 57.12 -0.67
C ALA A 29 41.39 56.53 -1.41
N ALA A 30 42.47 57.31 -1.53
CA ALA A 30 43.74 56.88 -2.11
C ALA A 30 44.34 55.67 -1.38
N GLY A 31 44.36 55.70 -0.05
CA GLY A 31 44.87 54.60 0.77
C GLY A 31 44.09 53.30 0.60
N LYS A 32 42.76 53.37 0.55
CA LYS A 32 41.90 52.19 0.33
C LYS A 32 42.10 51.59 -1.07
N LEU A 33 42.20 52.43 -2.10
CA LEU A 33 42.39 51.98 -3.47
C LEU A 33 43.78 51.38 -3.68
N HIS A 34 44.82 52.05 -3.18
CA HIS A 34 46.21 51.56 -3.21
C HIS A 34 46.34 50.18 -2.58
N HIS A 35 45.83 49.99 -1.36
CA HIS A 35 45.89 48.69 -0.67
C HIS A 35 45.14 47.58 -1.43
N TRP A 36 43.99 47.91 -2.02
CA TRP A 36 43.23 46.95 -2.82
C TRP A 36 43.99 46.53 -4.09
N LEU A 37 44.60 47.48 -4.81
CA LEU A 37 45.35 47.20 -6.03
C LEU A 37 46.62 46.37 -5.74
N GLU A 38 47.32 46.65 -4.65
CA GLU A 38 48.50 45.89 -4.19
C GLU A 38 48.18 44.43 -3.84
N THR A 39 46.99 44.20 -3.27
CA THR A 39 46.54 42.87 -2.84
C THR A 39 45.82 42.07 -3.93
N TYR A 40 45.38 42.75 -5.00
CA TYR A 40 44.64 42.13 -6.10
C TYR A 40 45.48 41.08 -6.85
N ARG A 41 44.85 39.94 -7.16
CA ARG A 41 45.46 38.83 -7.91
C ARG A 41 44.72 38.60 -9.21
N MET A 42 45.46 38.62 -10.32
CA MET A 42 44.89 38.36 -11.64
C MET A 42 44.38 36.91 -11.75
N PRO A 43 43.26 36.67 -12.46
CA PRO A 43 42.78 35.32 -12.76
C PRO A 43 43.86 34.50 -13.49
N ARG A 44 44.11 33.26 -13.03
CA ARG A 44 45.19 32.41 -13.56
C ARG A 44 45.16 32.21 -15.09
N ARG A 45 43.97 32.21 -15.70
CA ARG A 45 43.79 32.05 -17.14
C ARG A 45 44.25 33.27 -17.95
N LEU A 46 44.31 34.45 -17.32
CA LEU A 46 44.67 35.71 -17.97
C LEU A 46 46.14 36.06 -17.79
N VAL A 47 46.80 35.50 -16.76
CA VAL A 47 48.23 35.75 -16.49
C VAL A 47 49.08 35.23 -17.64
N GLY A 48 49.95 36.08 -18.19
CA GLY A 48 50.85 35.74 -19.31
C GLY A 48 50.25 35.95 -20.71
N ILE A 49 48.95 36.22 -20.82
CA ILE A 49 48.36 36.66 -22.10
C ILE A 49 48.92 38.05 -22.44
N GLN A 50 49.29 38.29 -23.70
CA GLN A 50 49.59 39.64 -24.15
C GLN A 50 48.30 40.45 -24.22
N ALA A 51 48.21 41.50 -23.41
CA ALA A 51 47.09 42.45 -23.42
C ALA A 51 47.64 43.87 -23.31
N GLY A 52 47.24 44.75 -24.24
CA GLY A 52 47.83 46.08 -24.34
C GLY A 52 49.34 46.04 -24.60
N ARG A 53 50.13 46.67 -23.71
CA ARG A 53 51.58 46.89 -23.90
C ARG A 53 52.48 45.83 -23.27
N ALA A 54 51.96 44.95 -22.43
CA ALA A 54 52.76 43.97 -21.70
C ALA A 54 51.98 42.67 -21.46
N ALA A 55 52.69 41.59 -21.14
CA ALA A 55 52.05 40.37 -20.66
C ALA A 55 51.38 40.63 -19.30
N VAL A 56 50.14 40.17 -19.15
CA VAL A 56 49.35 40.39 -17.94
C VAL A 56 50.05 39.80 -16.72
N PRO A 57 50.36 40.62 -15.69
CA PRO A 57 51.11 40.16 -14.53
C PRO A 57 50.23 39.39 -13.54
N ARG A 58 50.86 38.60 -12.66
CA ARG A 58 50.13 37.89 -11.59
C ARG A 58 49.58 38.84 -10.51
N ARG A 59 50.22 40.00 -10.32
CA ARG A 59 49.90 41.06 -9.35
C ARG A 59 50.18 42.42 -9.94
N LEU A 60 49.49 43.45 -9.47
CA LEU A 60 49.64 44.84 -9.91
C LEU A 60 50.65 45.64 -9.07
N THR A 61 51.49 44.96 -8.30
CA THR A 61 52.53 45.54 -7.43
C THR A 61 53.86 45.68 -8.18
N PRO A 62 54.67 46.73 -7.92
CA PRO A 62 54.45 47.82 -6.97
C PRO A 62 53.71 49.03 -7.58
N ILE A 63 52.84 49.67 -6.80
CA ILE A 63 52.18 50.95 -7.11
C ILE A 63 52.76 52.04 -6.22
N PHE A 64 53.27 53.10 -6.85
CA PHE A 64 53.80 54.25 -6.12
C PHE A 64 52.65 55.13 -5.62
N ARG A 65 52.72 55.58 -4.36
CA ARG A 65 51.77 56.52 -3.76
C ARG A 65 52.56 57.59 -3.02
N ASP A 66 52.41 58.83 -3.44
CA ASP A 66 53.09 59.96 -2.79
C ASP A 66 52.45 60.29 -1.43
N ARG A 67 53.22 60.90 -0.52
CA ARG A 67 52.74 61.46 0.77
C ARG A 67 52.97 62.97 0.71
N ALA A 68 51.92 63.72 0.41
CA ALA A 68 51.99 65.18 0.38
C ALA A 68 51.93 65.77 1.79
N GLU A 69 53.01 66.46 2.21
CA GLU A 69 53.00 67.83 2.76
C GLU A 69 54.45 68.39 2.89
N LEU A 70 54.70 69.59 2.36
CA LEU A 70 55.98 70.31 2.32
C LEU A 70 55.96 71.50 3.30
N PRO A 71 57.09 71.86 3.94
CA PRO A 71 57.99 72.85 3.34
C PRO A 71 59.48 72.53 3.50
N ALA A 72 60.25 72.85 2.45
CA ALA A 72 61.72 72.91 2.37
C ALA A 72 62.51 71.57 2.28
N ALA A 73 62.70 71.07 1.05
CA ALA A 73 63.96 70.46 0.58
C ALA A 73 63.86 70.18 -0.94
N SER A 74 64.90 70.56 -1.69
CA SER A 74 65.06 70.40 -3.15
C SER A 74 65.21 68.94 -3.65
N SER A 75 64.79 67.94 -2.87
CA SER A 75 65.01 66.50 -3.17
C SER A 75 63.73 65.66 -3.35
N LEU A 76 62.54 66.21 -3.09
CA LEU A 76 61.28 65.48 -3.26
C LEU A 76 60.78 65.53 -4.73
N ASP A 77 60.93 66.68 -5.39
CA ASP A 77 60.57 66.86 -6.82
C ASP A 77 61.33 65.88 -7.73
N GLU A 78 62.60 65.60 -7.43
CA GLU A 78 63.39 64.63 -8.18
C GLU A 78 62.89 63.19 -7.98
N GLN A 79 62.43 62.83 -6.78
CA GLN A 79 61.89 61.48 -6.50
C GLN A 79 60.53 61.26 -7.15
N VAL A 80 59.64 62.26 -7.10
CA VAL A 80 58.34 62.21 -7.79
C VAL A 80 58.55 62.14 -9.30
N ARG A 81 59.44 62.96 -9.86
CA ARG A 81 59.80 62.91 -11.29
C ARG A 81 60.40 61.56 -11.68
N LEU A 82 61.28 60.99 -10.85
CA LEU A 82 61.85 59.66 -11.07
C LEU A 82 60.77 58.58 -11.02
N ALA A 83 59.87 58.60 -10.02
CA ALA A 83 58.79 57.64 -9.89
C ALA A 83 57.78 57.72 -11.05
N LEU A 84 57.45 58.93 -11.51
CA LEU A 84 56.64 59.16 -12.71
C LEU A 84 57.35 58.61 -13.96
N SER A 85 58.66 58.85 -14.10
CA SER A 85 59.44 58.31 -15.23
C SER A 85 59.48 56.77 -15.24
N GLN A 86 59.42 56.14 -14.06
CA GLN A 86 59.49 54.69 -13.88
C GLN A 86 58.12 54.01 -13.81
N SER A 87 57.01 54.73 -14.00
CA SER A 87 55.65 54.18 -13.89
C SER A 87 55.02 53.81 -15.23
N ASP A 88 54.48 52.59 -15.35
CA ASP A 88 53.84 52.08 -16.58
C ASP A 88 52.52 52.80 -16.91
N ALA A 89 51.86 53.38 -15.90
CA ALA A 89 50.59 54.10 -16.01
C ALA A 89 50.48 55.18 -14.92
N LEU A 90 49.64 56.19 -15.16
CA LEU A 90 49.25 57.17 -14.15
C LEU A 90 47.78 56.93 -13.74
N LEU A 91 47.53 56.73 -12.45
CA LEU A 91 46.20 56.63 -11.87
C LEU A 91 45.92 57.93 -11.11
N VAL A 92 44.93 58.69 -11.57
CA VAL A 92 44.54 59.97 -10.97
C VAL A 92 43.25 59.78 -10.20
N LEU A 93 43.25 60.09 -8.91
CA LEU A 93 42.03 60.20 -8.13
C LEU A 93 41.40 61.56 -8.36
N CYS A 94 40.28 61.58 -9.09
CA CYS A 94 39.57 62.77 -9.49
C CYS A 94 38.49 63.13 -8.45
N SER A 95 38.56 64.35 -7.95
CA SER A 95 37.63 65.00 -7.04
C SER A 95 37.67 66.52 -7.30
N PRO A 96 36.70 67.32 -6.81
CA PRO A 96 36.81 68.78 -6.88
C PRO A 96 38.09 69.32 -6.24
N ALA A 97 38.60 68.66 -5.20
CA ALA A 97 39.86 69.00 -4.54
C ALA A 97 41.09 68.64 -5.39
N ALA A 98 41.02 67.56 -6.18
CA ALA A 98 42.06 67.19 -7.14
C ALA A 98 42.12 68.16 -8.32
N LYS A 99 40.98 68.61 -8.84
CA LYS A 99 40.91 69.65 -9.88
C LYS A 99 41.55 70.97 -9.45
N ALA A 100 41.36 71.36 -8.19
CA ALA A 100 41.97 72.56 -7.61
C ALA A 100 43.45 72.40 -7.23
N SER A 101 43.98 71.17 -7.23
CA SER A 101 45.37 70.91 -6.82
C SER A 101 46.36 71.19 -7.95
N ARG A 102 47.22 72.20 -7.74
CA ARG A 102 48.34 72.50 -8.67
C ARG A 102 49.28 71.31 -8.85
N TRP A 103 49.47 70.51 -7.81
CA TRP A 103 50.40 69.37 -7.81
C TRP A 103 49.87 68.22 -8.66
N VAL A 104 48.61 67.83 -8.49
CA VAL A 104 47.97 66.80 -9.32
C VAL A 104 48.01 67.21 -10.81
N ASN A 105 47.71 68.48 -11.10
CA ASN A 105 47.76 68.98 -12.47
C ASN A 105 49.19 68.98 -13.05
N ALA A 106 50.20 69.32 -12.25
CA ALA A 106 51.62 69.28 -12.63
C ALA A 106 52.10 67.84 -12.86
N GLU A 107 51.70 66.88 -12.03
CA GLU A 107 52.05 65.47 -12.20
C GLU A 107 51.45 64.87 -13.47
N ILE A 108 50.20 65.22 -13.79
CA ILE A 108 49.55 64.79 -15.04
C ILE A 108 50.27 65.38 -16.26
N ALA A 109 50.59 66.68 -16.22
CA ALA A 109 51.33 67.34 -17.30
C ALA A 109 52.73 66.72 -17.49
N LEU A 110 53.46 66.52 -16.39
CA LEU A 110 54.79 65.91 -16.41
C LEU A 110 54.76 64.46 -16.88
N PHE A 111 53.76 63.67 -16.48
CA PHE A 111 53.62 62.29 -16.96
C PHE A 111 53.34 62.24 -18.46
N ARG A 112 52.53 63.16 -18.99
CA ARG A 112 52.30 63.29 -20.44
C ARG A 112 53.55 63.70 -21.20
N GLU A 113 54.35 64.59 -20.64
CA GLU A 113 55.63 65.01 -21.22
C GLU A 113 56.62 63.84 -21.27
N LEU A 114 56.76 63.09 -20.17
CA LEU A 114 57.67 61.95 -20.07
C LEU A 114 57.20 60.75 -20.89
N HIS A 115 55.88 60.52 -20.94
CA HIS A 115 55.27 59.33 -21.51
C HIS A 115 53.98 59.66 -22.29
N PRO A 116 54.08 60.23 -23.50
CA PRO A 116 52.92 60.68 -24.28
C PRO A 116 51.96 59.54 -24.66
N ASP A 117 52.48 58.31 -24.73
CA ASP A 117 51.70 57.15 -25.13
C ASP A 117 51.10 56.38 -23.96
N ARG A 118 51.61 56.51 -22.72
CA ARG A 118 51.20 55.65 -21.59
C ARG A 118 49.80 56.02 -21.07
N PRO A 119 49.03 55.04 -20.55
CA PRO A 119 47.65 55.28 -20.16
C PRO A 119 47.57 56.12 -18.88
N ILE A 120 46.63 57.07 -18.88
CA ILE A 120 46.19 57.80 -17.69
C ILE A 120 44.77 57.35 -17.37
N ILE A 121 44.58 56.82 -16.18
CA ILE A 121 43.31 56.26 -15.70
C ILE A 121 42.72 57.26 -14.70
N ALA A 122 41.52 57.74 -14.97
CA ALA A 122 40.81 58.64 -14.09
C ALA A 122 39.91 57.84 -13.14
N ALA A 123 40.08 58.01 -11.83
CA ALA A 123 39.25 57.39 -10.81
C ALA A 123 38.39 58.48 -10.16
N LEU A 124 37.15 58.64 -10.62
CA LEU A 124 36.22 59.63 -10.07
C LEU A 124 35.68 59.16 -8.72
N VAL A 125 36.05 59.85 -7.64
CA VAL A 125 35.66 59.47 -6.27
C VAL A 125 34.61 60.39 -5.66
N ALA A 126 34.51 61.63 -6.14
CA ALA A 126 33.50 62.60 -5.73
C ALA A 126 33.31 63.66 -6.82
N GLY A 127 32.12 64.29 -6.87
CA GLY A 127 31.77 65.32 -7.85
C GLY A 127 31.44 64.78 -9.24
N GLU A 128 31.06 65.66 -10.16
CA GLU A 128 30.87 65.33 -11.58
C GLU A 128 32.20 65.40 -12.34
N PRO A 129 32.37 64.68 -13.47
CA PRO A 129 33.60 64.72 -14.27
C PRO A 129 34.04 66.14 -14.63
N VAL A 130 33.11 67.01 -15.00
CA VAL A 130 33.38 68.42 -15.35
C VAL A 130 33.98 69.20 -14.18
N ASP A 131 33.59 68.88 -12.94
CA ASP A 131 34.01 69.59 -11.73
C ASP A 131 35.20 68.95 -11.03
N SER A 132 35.62 67.76 -11.47
CA SER A 132 36.55 66.91 -10.74
C SER A 132 37.80 66.53 -11.53
N PHE A 133 37.79 66.73 -12.85
CA PHE A 133 38.93 66.41 -13.71
C PHE A 133 39.88 67.62 -13.81
N PRO A 134 41.16 67.47 -13.46
CA PRO A 134 42.17 68.52 -13.64
C PRO A 134 42.31 68.92 -15.12
N ALA A 135 42.66 70.18 -15.38
CA ALA A 135 42.78 70.70 -16.75
C ALA A 135 43.78 69.91 -17.61
N ALA A 136 44.90 69.49 -17.02
CA ALA A 136 45.91 68.67 -17.70
C ALA A 136 45.41 67.27 -18.08
N LEU A 137 44.32 66.78 -17.49
CA LEU A 137 43.71 65.50 -17.84
C LEU A 137 42.82 65.60 -19.09
N ILE A 138 42.24 66.77 -19.34
CA ILE A 138 41.34 67.03 -20.49
C ILE A 138 42.06 67.81 -21.61
N ALA A 139 43.28 68.28 -21.38
CA ALA A 139 44.08 68.98 -22.38
C ALA A 139 44.27 68.11 -23.65
N ARG A 140 44.12 68.73 -24.82
CA ARG A 140 44.33 68.10 -26.14
C ARG A 140 45.80 67.75 -26.34
N ASP A 141 46.09 66.62 -26.98
CA ASP A 141 47.47 66.31 -27.36
C ASP A 141 47.95 67.20 -28.54
N ALA A 142 49.23 67.08 -28.91
CA ALA A 142 49.84 67.88 -29.97
C ALA A 142 49.21 67.67 -31.36
N ASP A 143 48.41 66.62 -31.56
CA ASP A 143 47.68 66.30 -32.79
C ASP A 143 46.19 66.70 -32.73
N GLY A 144 45.77 67.38 -31.64
CA GLY A 144 44.42 67.93 -31.50
C GLY A 144 43.34 66.90 -31.11
N ILE A 145 43.72 65.68 -30.75
CA ILE A 145 42.79 64.60 -30.38
C ILE A 145 42.45 64.67 -28.88
N GLU A 146 41.15 64.70 -28.56
CA GLU A 146 40.64 64.53 -27.19
C GLU A 146 40.76 63.05 -26.79
N ARG A 147 41.77 62.71 -25.99
CA ARG A 147 41.88 61.39 -25.38
C ARG A 147 41.04 61.37 -24.11
N GLU A 148 39.79 60.91 -24.19
CA GLU A 148 38.97 60.66 -23.00
C GLU A 148 39.71 59.65 -22.10
N PRO A 149 40.04 60.02 -20.85
CA PRO A 149 40.70 59.10 -19.93
C PRO A 149 39.75 57.95 -19.59
N ILE A 150 40.28 56.74 -19.40
CA ILE A 150 39.48 55.61 -18.92
C ILE A 150 38.97 55.97 -17.51
N ALA A 151 37.69 56.35 -17.42
CA ALA A 151 37.07 56.80 -16.18
C ALA A 151 36.45 55.61 -15.43
N ALA A 152 36.97 55.34 -14.24
CA ALA A 152 36.38 54.43 -13.26
C ALA A 152 35.57 55.25 -12.25
N ASP A 153 34.24 55.11 -12.28
CA ASP A 153 33.35 55.94 -11.45
C ASP A 153 32.97 55.22 -10.14
N PHE A 154 33.51 55.69 -9.01
CA PHE A 154 33.26 55.08 -7.71
C PHE A 154 31.92 55.45 -7.07
N ARG A 155 31.15 56.38 -7.68
CA ARG A 155 29.85 56.79 -7.18
C ARG A 155 28.84 55.64 -7.29
N ALA A 156 27.90 55.58 -6.33
CA ALA A 156 26.99 54.45 -6.16
C ALA A 156 25.91 54.35 -7.25
N ASP A 157 25.58 55.47 -7.86
CA ASP A 157 24.65 55.67 -8.97
C ASP A 157 25.28 55.40 -10.36
N SER A 158 26.59 55.16 -10.41
CA SER A 158 27.35 54.84 -11.63
C SER A 158 27.94 53.42 -11.56
N ASP A 159 29.26 53.23 -11.67
CA ASP A 159 29.84 51.87 -11.65
C ASP A 159 29.84 51.24 -10.24
N GLY A 160 29.85 52.08 -9.21
CA GLY A 160 30.04 51.65 -7.83
C GLY A 160 31.44 51.06 -7.56
N PRO A 161 31.79 50.84 -6.29
CA PRO A 161 33.17 50.56 -5.88
C PRO A 161 33.72 49.23 -6.42
N LYS A 162 32.86 48.24 -6.71
CA LYS A 162 33.30 46.93 -7.21
C LYS A 162 33.66 46.96 -8.69
N LEU A 163 32.82 47.58 -9.53
CA LEU A 163 33.05 47.63 -10.97
C LEU A 163 34.11 48.68 -11.34
N ALA A 164 34.12 49.84 -10.67
CA ALA A 164 35.15 50.88 -10.84
C ALA A 164 36.57 50.33 -10.58
N ARG A 165 36.75 49.54 -9.52
CA ARG A 165 38.01 48.85 -9.22
C ARG A 165 38.44 47.90 -10.34
N LEU A 166 37.50 47.13 -10.91
CA LEU A 166 37.80 46.22 -12.02
C LEU A 166 38.09 46.97 -13.33
N LYS A 167 37.46 48.13 -13.57
CA LYS A 167 37.80 49.03 -14.68
C LYS A 167 39.22 49.58 -14.57
N ILE A 168 39.68 49.92 -13.35
CA ILE A 168 41.09 50.29 -13.14
C ILE A 168 42.02 49.12 -13.47
N VAL A 169 41.70 47.90 -13.01
CA VAL A 169 42.50 46.72 -13.37
C VAL A 169 42.53 46.51 -14.89
N ALA A 170 41.39 46.66 -15.57
CA ALA A 170 41.30 46.60 -17.03
C ALA A 170 42.18 47.66 -17.69
N GLY A 171 42.12 48.91 -17.23
CA GLY A 171 42.94 50.02 -17.76
C GLY A 171 44.44 49.82 -17.51
N LEU A 172 44.83 49.26 -16.36
CA LEU A 172 46.24 49.00 -16.03
C LEU A 172 46.82 47.80 -16.79
N THR A 173 45.99 46.83 -17.17
CA THR A 173 46.44 45.57 -17.78
C THR A 173 46.10 45.43 -19.26
N GLY A 174 45.25 46.30 -19.80
CA GLY A 174 44.74 46.21 -21.18
C GLY A 174 43.77 45.06 -21.42
N VAL A 175 43.35 44.31 -20.37
CA VAL A 175 42.42 43.19 -20.51
C VAL A 175 40.98 43.70 -20.53
N PRO A 176 40.14 43.26 -21.49
CA PRO A 176 38.72 43.60 -21.52
C PRO A 176 37.99 43.27 -20.20
N LEU A 177 37.14 44.19 -19.74
CA LEU A 177 36.47 44.12 -18.44
C LEU A 177 35.59 42.86 -18.28
N ASP A 178 34.95 42.43 -19.36
CA ASP A 178 34.12 41.23 -19.45
C ASP A 178 34.92 39.95 -19.14
N GLN A 179 36.18 39.87 -19.60
CA GLN A 179 37.05 38.72 -19.35
C GLN A 179 37.48 38.62 -17.87
N ILE A 180 37.58 39.76 -17.18
CA ILE A 180 37.92 39.84 -15.75
C ILE A 180 36.74 39.41 -14.87
N ILE A 181 35.49 39.66 -15.30
CA ILE A 181 34.26 39.41 -14.51
C ILE A 181 33.80 37.93 -14.53
N GLN A 182 34.05 37.16 -15.58
CA GLN A 182 33.45 35.82 -15.78
C GLN A 182 34.03 34.68 -14.89
N ARG A 183 33.80 34.66 -13.58
CA ARG A 183 34.30 33.59 -12.69
C ARG A 183 33.26 32.70 -12.00
N ASP A 184 32.09 33.20 -11.63
CA ASP A 184 31.22 32.47 -10.68
C ASP A 184 29.97 31.83 -11.31
N ALA A 185 29.38 32.43 -12.36
CA ALA A 185 28.15 31.93 -12.98
C ALA A 185 28.30 30.55 -13.64
N GLN A 186 29.42 30.30 -14.35
CA GLN A 186 29.62 29.04 -15.08
C GLN A 186 29.82 27.82 -14.15
N ARG A 187 30.39 28.00 -12.96
CA ARG A 187 30.60 26.90 -11.99
C ARG A 187 29.30 26.51 -11.30
N GLN A 188 28.47 27.49 -10.95
CA GLN A 188 27.16 27.26 -10.36
C GLN A 188 26.25 26.55 -11.35
N LEU A 189 26.21 26.97 -12.62
CA LEU A 189 25.42 26.32 -13.66
C LEU A 189 25.78 24.85 -13.83
N ARG A 190 27.09 24.51 -13.90
CA ARG A 190 27.53 23.11 -14.02
C ARG A 190 27.16 22.25 -12.80
N ARG A 191 27.21 22.81 -11.59
CA ARG A 191 26.81 22.11 -10.36
C ARG A 191 25.30 21.87 -10.32
N VAL A 192 24.50 22.87 -10.67
CA VAL A 192 23.05 22.73 -10.74
C VAL A 192 22.67 21.67 -11.76
N ILE A 193 23.25 21.69 -12.96
CA ILE A 193 23.02 20.68 -14.00
C ILE A 193 23.39 19.26 -13.51
N ALA A 194 24.54 19.09 -12.85
CA ALA A 194 24.94 17.79 -12.34
C ALA A 194 23.96 17.26 -11.27
N VAL A 195 23.53 18.13 -10.34
CA VAL A 195 22.57 17.76 -9.29
C VAL A 195 21.19 17.45 -9.89
N THR A 196 20.71 18.21 -10.86
CA THR A 196 19.43 17.93 -11.52
C THR A 196 19.46 16.61 -12.28
N PHE A 197 20.56 16.27 -12.97
CA PHE A 197 20.72 14.97 -13.62
C PHE A 197 20.71 13.81 -12.62
N VAL A 198 21.42 13.93 -11.50
CA VAL A 198 21.40 12.90 -10.45
C VAL A 198 20.00 12.75 -9.85
N ALA A 199 19.30 13.86 -9.58
CA ALA A 199 17.94 13.83 -9.07
C ALA A 199 16.97 13.18 -10.06
N LEU A 200 17.03 13.55 -11.35
CA LEU A 200 16.23 12.92 -12.42
C LEU A 200 16.52 11.43 -12.56
N PHE A 201 17.78 11.03 -12.46
CA PHE A 201 18.17 9.62 -12.51
C PHE A 201 17.61 8.83 -11.31
N LEU A 202 17.67 9.37 -10.10
CA LEU A 202 17.06 8.75 -8.91
C LEU A 202 15.54 8.62 -9.04
N VAL A 203 14.86 9.64 -9.58
CA VAL A 203 13.41 9.57 -9.84
C VAL A 203 13.09 8.49 -10.87
N LEU A 204 13.87 8.39 -11.95
CA LEU A 204 13.71 7.35 -12.97
C LEU A 204 13.96 5.94 -12.40
N LEU A 205 15.00 5.76 -11.59
CA LEU A 205 15.27 4.49 -10.91
C LEU A 205 14.13 4.10 -9.96
N MET A 206 13.63 5.05 -9.17
CA MET A 206 12.51 4.82 -8.27
C MET A 206 11.24 4.45 -9.05
N ALA A 207 10.97 5.13 -10.18
CA ALA A 207 9.86 4.79 -11.06
C ALA A 207 10.00 3.39 -11.68
N ALA A 208 11.20 3.03 -12.15
CA ALA A 208 11.47 1.68 -12.66
C ALA A 208 11.28 0.61 -11.58
N MET A 209 11.75 0.86 -10.35
CA MET A 209 11.58 -0.06 -9.23
C MET A 209 10.11 -0.23 -8.84
N LEU A 210 9.32 0.86 -8.84
CA LEU A 210 7.88 0.80 -8.61
C LEU A 210 7.16 -0.03 -9.68
N VAL A 211 7.51 0.15 -10.96
CA VAL A 211 6.96 -0.64 -12.07
C VAL A 211 7.35 -2.12 -11.93
N PHE A 212 8.59 -2.41 -11.53
CA PHE A 212 9.05 -3.78 -11.28
C PHE A 212 8.26 -4.45 -10.15
N VAL A 213 8.09 -3.78 -9.00
CA VAL A 213 7.31 -4.30 -7.87
C VAL A 213 5.83 -4.47 -8.25
N ALA A 214 5.25 -3.52 -8.99
CA ALA A 214 3.86 -3.61 -9.45
C ALA A 214 3.66 -4.79 -10.41
N ARG A 215 4.58 -5.00 -11.36
CA ARG A 215 4.52 -6.18 -12.25
C ARG A 215 4.70 -7.48 -11.48
N ALA A 216 5.66 -7.55 -10.56
CA ALA A 216 5.88 -8.74 -9.75
C ALA A 216 4.65 -9.11 -8.91
N ARG A 217 3.96 -8.12 -8.33
CA ARG A 217 2.69 -8.34 -7.60
C ARG A 217 1.58 -8.80 -8.54
N SER A 218 1.40 -8.12 -9.67
CA SER A 218 0.36 -8.46 -10.65
C SER A 218 0.53 -9.87 -11.22
N GLU A 219 1.76 -10.29 -11.49
CA GLU A 219 2.06 -11.64 -11.98
C GLU A 219 1.77 -12.69 -10.90
N ALA A 220 2.16 -12.44 -9.64
CA ALA A 220 1.86 -13.33 -8.53
C ALA A 220 0.34 -13.47 -8.28
N GLU A 221 -0.41 -12.36 -8.35
CA GLU A 221 -1.88 -12.37 -8.26
C GLU A 221 -2.51 -13.17 -9.40
N SER A 222 -2.01 -13.01 -10.64
CA SER A 222 -2.52 -13.75 -11.79
C SER A 222 -2.29 -15.25 -11.67
N GLN A 223 -1.08 -15.68 -11.27
CA GLN A 223 -0.77 -17.10 -11.02
C GLN A 223 -1.67 -17.69 -9.93
N ARG A 224 -1.89 -16.95 -8.84
CA ARG A 224 -2.80 -17.36 -7.79
C ARG A 224 -4.24 -17.48 -8.28
N GLN A 225 -4.75 -16.50 -9.04
CA GLN A 225 -6.11 -16.55 -9.59
C GLN A 225 -6.29 -17.74 -10.53
N GLN A 226 -5.29 -18.09 -11.33
CA GLN A 226 -5.33 -19.29 -12.18
C GLN A 226 -5.37 -20.58 -11.34
N ALA A 227 -4.50 -20.70 -10.33
CA ALA A 227 -4.49 -21.86 -9.44
C ALA A 227 -5.81 -21.99 -8.66
N GLU A 228 -6.31 -20.89 -8.11
CA GLU A 228 -7.60 -20.85 -7.40
C GLU A 228 -8.78 -21.11 -8.32
N GLY A 229 -8.73 -20.67 -9.59
CA GLY A 229 -9.74 -20.97 -10.59
C GLY A 229 -9.82 -22.45 -10.93
N LEU A 230 -8.66 -23.13 -11.01
CA LEU A 230 -8.62 -24.59 -11.15
C LEU A 230 -9.21 -25.29 -9.91
N ILE A 231 -8.90 -24.79 -8.71
CA ILE A 231 -9.47 -25.30 -7.45
C ILE A 231 -11.00 -25.11 -7.42
N GLU A 232 -11.48 -23.95 -7.86
CA GLU A 232 -12.92 -23.69 -7.95
C GLU A 232 -13.60 -24.69 -8.88
N PHE A 233 -13.09 -24.87 -10.10
CA PHE A 233 -13.59 -25.87 -11.05
C PHE A 233 -13.58 -27.30 -10.47
N MET A 234 -12.54 -27.65 -9.71
CA MET A 234 -12.45 -28.95 -9.06
C MET A 234 -13.53 -29.15 -7.97
N LEU A 235 -13.88 -28.09 -7.24
CA LEU A 235 -14.86 -28.12 -6.16
C LEU A 235 -16.31 -28.06 -6.63
N THR A 236 -16.58 -27.42 -7.77
CA THR A 236 -17.91 -27.26 -8.33
C THR A 236 -18.16 -28.31 -9.42
N ASP A 237 -17.63 -28.07 -10.61
CA ASP A 237 -17.99 -28.78 -11.83
C ASP A 237 -17.50 -30.24 -11.84
N LEU A 238 -16.27 -30.46 -11.39
CA LEU A 238 -15.71 -31.80 -11.33
C LEU A 238 -16.38 -32.61 -10.22
N ARG A 239 -16.66 -31.97 -9.08
CA ARG A 239 -17.37 -32.60 -7.96
C ARG A 239 -18.74 -33.11 -8.36
N GLU A 240 -19.55 -32.24 -8.95
CA GLU A 240 -20.91 -32.58 -9.40
C GLU A 240 -20.90 -33.78 -10.37
N LYS A 241 -19.96 -33.79 -11.34
CA LYS A 241 -19.83 -34.90 -12.30
C LYS A 241 -19.40 -36.21 -11.65
N LEU A 242 -18.44 -36.17 -10.71
CA LEU A 242 -17.92 -37.37 -10.06
C LEU A 242 -18.90 -37.95 -9.03
N GLU A 243 -19.66 -37.10 -8.33
CA GLU A 243 -20.76 -37.55 -7.46
C GLU A 243 -21.83 -38.28 -8.27
N GLY A 244 -22.21 -37.74 -9.44
CA GLY A 244 -23.21 -38.36 -10.33
C GLY A 244 -22.84 -39.75 -10.86
N VAL A 245 -21.54 -40.07 -10.96
CA VAL A 245 -21.05 -41.40 -11.39
C VAL A 245 -20.52 -42.26 -10.22
N GLY A 246 -20.66 -41.79 -8.98
CA GLY A 246 -20.25 -42.53 -7.77
C GLY A 246 -18.73 -42.67 -7.59
N ARG A 247 -17.91 -41.82 -8.22
CA ARG A 247 -16.43 -41.87 -8.15
C ARG A 247 -15.87 -40.95 -7.07
N LEU A 248 -16.34 -41.15 -5.83
CA LEU A 248 -15.90 -40.38 -4.67
C LEU A 248 -14.41 -40.59 -4.34
N ASP A 249 -13.83 -41.71 -4.76
CA ASP A 249 -12.40 -42.02 -4.63
C ASP A 249 -11.51 -41.00 -5.35
N VAL A 250 -11.94 -40.56 -6.53
CA VAL A 250 -11.21 -39.57 -7.34
C VAL A 250 -11.27 -38.18 -6.68
N LEU A 251 -12.42 -37.84 -6.07
CA LEU A 251 -12.60 -36.56 -5.36
C LEU A 251 -11.61 -36.39 -4.21
N GLN A 252 -11.29 -37.45 -3.49
CA GLN A 252 -10.34 -37.38 -2.39
C GLN A 252 -8.95 -36.94 -2.86
N THR A 253 -8.49 -37.49 -3.99
CA THR A 253 -7.17 -37.17 -4.55
C THR A 253 -7.12 -35.71 -5.01
N VAL A 254 -8.18 -35.27 -5.68
CA VAL A 254 -8.35 -33.89 -6.16
C VAL A 254 -8.36 -32.91 -4.99
N ASN A 255 -9.18 -33.17 -3.96
CA ASN A 255 -9.28 -32.31 -2.78
C ASN A 255 -7.97 -32.24 -1.98
N LYS A 256 -7.26 -33.37 -1.82
CA LYS A 256 -5.92 -33.37 -1.19
C LYS A 256 -4.92 -32.52 -1.97
N ARG A 257 -4.95 -32.58 -3.31
CA ARG A 257 -4.08 -31.75 -4.15
C ARG A 257 -4.46 -30.26 -4.05
N ALA A 258 -5.74 -29.95 -4.01
CA ALA A 258 -6.23 -28.59 -3.81
C ALA A 258 -5.85 -28.05 -2.43
N LEU A 259 -5.93 -28.87 -1.37
CA LEU A 259 -5.54 -28.47 -0.03
C LEU A 259 -4.03 -28.30 0.12
N ALA A 260 -3.22 -29.08 -0.61
CA ALA A 260 -1.76 -28.94 -0.62
C ALA A 260 -1.31 -27.55 -1.08
N TYR A 261 -2.04 -26.92 -2.02
CA TYR A 261 -1.77 -25.53 -2.42
C TYR A 261 -1.85 -24.54 -1.25
N TYR A 262 -2.75 -24.78 -0.29
CA TYR A 262 -2.89 -23.96 0.91
C TYR A 262 -2.03 -24.44 2.09
N ALA A 263 -1.47 -25.64 2.03
CA ALA A 263 -0.67 -26.22 3.11
C ALA A 263 0.66 -25.47 3.30
N ASP A 264 1.24 -24.98 2.20
CA ASP A 264 2.48 -24.21 2.21
C ASP A 264 2.29 -22.76 2.73
N GLN A 265 1.04 -22.35 2.99
CA GLN A 265 0.66 -21.02 3.47
C GLN A 265 -0.15 -21.15 4.78
N PRO A 266 0.51 -21.55 5.90
CA PRO A 266 -0.19 -21.92 7.13
C PRO A 266 -0.80 -20.74 7.89
N ASP A 267 -0.29 -19.53 7.65
CA ASP A 267 -0.73 -18.33 8.36
C ASP A 267 -2.05 -17.78 7.80
N LEU A 268 -3.13 -17.96 8.56
CA LEU A 268 -4.46 -17.49 8.18
C LEU A 268 -4.57 -15.96 8.13
N GLU A 269 -3.71 -15.22 8.85
CA GLU A 269 -3.80 -13.75 8.88
C GLU A 269 -3.23 -13.11 7.61
N THR A 270 -2.36 -13.84 6.89
CA THR A 270 -1.68 -13.36 5.68
C THR A 270 -2.41 -13.72 4.39
N LEU A 271 -3.29 -14.73 4.45
CA LEU A 271 -4.07 -15.18 3.30
C LEU A 271 -5.26 -14.26 3.03
N PRO A 272 -5.54 -13.91 1.77
CA PRO A 272 -6.74 -13.16 1.43
C PRO A 272 -8.01 -13.94 1.74
N GLY A 273 -9.08 -13.20 2.09
CA GLY A 273 -10.36 -13.78 2.51
C GLY A 273 -10.90 -14.83 1.54
N ASP A 274 -10.92 -14.54 0.24
CA ASP A 274 -11.44 -15.46 -0.78
C ASP A 274 -10.66 -16.79 -0.85
N SER A 275 -9.35 -16.74 -0.62
CA SER A 275 -8.48 -17.93 -0.56
C SER A 275 -8.82 -18.78 0.65
N LEU A 276 -9.04 -18.15 1.80
CA LEU A 276 -9.50 -18.83 3.03
C LEU A 276 -10.90 -19.43 2.86
N GLU A 277 -11.81 -18.73 2.18
CA GLU A 277 -13.16 -19.22 1.92
C GLU A 277 -13.15 -20.47 1.04
N ARG A 278 -12.32 -20.49 0.00
CA ARG A 278 -12.10 -21.71 -0.82
C ARG A 278 -11.50 -22.84 0.01
N ARG A 279 -10.47 -22.55 0.81
CA ARG A 279 -9.85 -23.54 1.72
C ARG A 279 -10.89 -24.15 2.66
N ALA A 280 -11.73 -23.33 3.30
CA ALA A 280 -12.80 -23.79 4.18
C ALA A 280 -13.81 -24.70 3.45
N ARG A 281 -14.20 -24.34 2.23
CA ARG A 281 -15.09 -25.18 1.40
C ARG A 281 -14.47 -26.53 1.04
N ILE A 282 -13.17 -26.58 0.72
CA ILE A 282 -12.46 -27.86 0.49
C ILE A 282 -12.48 -28.73 1.74
N LEU A 283 -12.12 -28.16 2.88
CA LEU A 283 -12.07 -28.88 4.16
C LEU A 283 -13.44 -29.43 4.54
N GLN A 284 -14.48 -28.61 4.41
CA GLN A 284 -15.86 -29.04 4.61
C GLN A 284 -16.21 -30.22 3.70
N ALA A 285 -16.02 -30.07 2.39
CA ALA A 285 -16.25 -31.11 1.39
C ALA A 285 -15.54 -32.43 1.73
N MET A 286 -14.26 -32.35 2.08
CA MET A 286 -13.48 -33.51 2.51
C MET A 286 -14.04 -34.14 3.78
N GLY A 287 -14.45 -33.33 4.77
CA GLY A 287 -15.07 -33.83 5.98
C GLY A 287 -16.36 -34.59 5.71
N GLU A 288 -17.22 -34.07 4.84
CA GLU A 288 -18.46 -34.73 4.43
C GLU A 288 -18.21 -36.05 3.69
N ASP A 289 -17.22 -36.07 2.81
CA ASP A 289 -16.84 -37.26 2.05
C ASP A 289 -16.23 -38.35 2.95
N ASP A 290 -15.32 -37.95 3.86
CA ASP A 290 -14.71 -38.84 4.86
C ASP A 290 -15.80 -39.41 5.78
N PHE A 291 -16.76 -38.57 6.20
CA PHE A 291 -17.90 -39.00 7.02
C PHE A 291 -18.77 -40.02 6.29
N LYS A 292 -19.13 -39.77 5.02
CA LYS A 292 -19.93 -40.70 4.20
C LYS A 292 -19.28 -42.08 4.03
N ARG A 293 -17.95 -42.15 4.02
CA ARG A 293 -17.21 -43.42 3.95
C ARG A 293 -17.06 -44.13 5.29
N GLY A 294 -17.34 -43.45 6.40
CA GLY A 294 -17.17 -43.96 7.75
C GLY A 294 -15.82 -43.59 8.39
N ASP A 295 -14.97 -42.83 7.70
CA ASP A 295 -13.65 -42.34 8.17
C ASP A 295 -13.85 -41.18 9.17
N THR A 296 -14.51 -41.47 10.30
CA THR A 296 -14.99 -40.43 11.23
C THR A 296 -13.85 -39.63 11.89
N PRO A 297 -12.70 -40.22 12.28
CA PRO A 297 -11.57 -39.44 12.81
C PRO A 297 -11.04 -38.39 11.83
N GLU A 298 -10.88 -38.76 10.56
CA GLU A 298 -10.42 -37.90 9.48
C GLU A 298 -11.44 -36.79 9.22
N ALA A 299 -12.72 -37.13 9.13
CA ALA A 299 -13.80 -36.16 8.95
C ALA A 299 -13.76 -35.04 9.99
N ILE A 300 -13.54 -35.42 11.26
CA ILE A 300 -13.45 -34.47 12.38
C ILE A 300 -12.25 -33.55 12.26
N ALA A 301 -11.10 -34.08 11.84
CA ALA A 301 -9.92 -33.26 11.62
C ALA A 301 -10.21 -32.18 10.56
N GLN A 302 -10.88 -32.56 9.47
CA GLN A 302 -11.27 -31.61 8.42
C GLN A 302 -12.29 -30.58 8.91
N PHE A 303 -13.35 -31.01 9.62
CA PHE A 303 -14.35 -30.09 10.16
C PHE A 303 -13.79 -29.12 11.20
N ARG A 304 -12.83 -29.56 12.03
CA ARG A 304 -12.15 -28.67 12.99
C ARG A 304 -11.29 -27.63 12.31
N GLU A 305 -10.59 -28.01 11.24
CA GLU A 305 -9.80 -27.04 10.48
C GLU A 305 -10.71 -26.09 9.70
N ALA A 306 -11.81 -26.57 9.10
CA ALA A 306 -12.83 -25.72 8.49
C ALA A 306 -13.39 -24.72 9.50
N TYR A 307 -13.72 -25.18 10.71
CA TYR A 307 -14.18 -24.33 11.82
C TYR A 307 -13.18 -23.23 12.16
N ARG A 308 -11.89 -23.56 12.26
CA ARG A 308 -10.83 -22.59 12.55
C ARG A 308 -10.78 -21.51 11.47
N VAL A 309 -10.81 -21.91 10.20
CA VAL A 309 -10.76 -20.98 9.06
C VAL A 309 -12.02 -20.11 8.99
N THR A 310 -13.21 -20.69 9.11
CA THR A 310 -14.48 -19.92 9.06
C THR A 310 -14.64 -19.00 10.27
N SER A 311 -14.13 -19.38 11.44
CA SER A 311 -14.11 -18.51 12.63
C SER A 311 -13.24 -17.27 12.40
N THR A 312 -12.04 -17.43 11.84
CA THR A 312 -11.16 -16.30 11.48
C THR A 312 -11.84 -15.37 10.46
N LEU A 313 -12.46 -15.94 9.42
CA LEU A 313 -13.18 -15.17 8.41
C LEU A 313 -14.35 -14.37 9.02
N LEU A 314 -15.15 -15.02 9.86
CA LEU A 314 -16.29 -14.38 10.52
C LEU A 314 -15.83 -13.27 11.47
N ALA A 315 -14.74 -13.46 12.22
CA ALA A 315 -14.20 -12.42 13.09
C ALA A 315 -13.81 -11.15 12.32
N ALA A 316 -13.29 -11.29 11.10
CA ALA A 316 -12.92 -10.17 10.24
C ALA A 316 -14.13 -9.45 9.62
N ALA A 317 -15.26 -10.12 9.43
CA ALA A 317 -16.51 -9.48 8.96
C ALA A 317 -17.75 -10.13 9.62
N PRO A 318 -18.09 -9.74 10.87
CA PRO A 318 -19.10 -10.44 11.68
C PRO A 318 -20.54 -10.36 11.17
N ASN A 319 -20.84 -9.43 10.26
CA ASN A 319 -22.17 -9.23 9.68
C ASN A 319 -22.25 -9.64 8.21
N ASP A 320 -21.21 -10.27 7.66
CA ASP A 320 -21.25 -10.79 6.30
C ASP A 320 -22.10 -12.07 6.25
N PRO A 321 -23.20 -12.12 5.46
CA PRO A 321 -24.07 -13.28 5.42
C PRO A 321 -23.38 -14.57 4.91
N GLN A 322 -22.43 -14.47 3.99
CA GLN A 322 -21.75 -15.64 3.46
C GLN A 322 -20.83 -16.26 4.52
N ARG A 323 -20.13 -15.42 5.30
CA ARG A 323 -19.26 -15.89 6.39
C ARG A 323 -20.05 -16.41 7.59
N LEU A 324 -21.18 -15.78 7.92
CA LEU A 324 -22.12 -16.31 8.90
C LEU A 324 -22.62 -17.69 8.50
N PHE A 325 -23.02 -17.87 7.24
CA PHE A 325 -23.47 -19.15 6.70
C PHE A 325 -22.35 -20.20 6.74
N ALA A 326 -21.15 -19.88 6.27
CA ALA A 326 -20.03 -20.82 6.26
C ALA A 326 -19.64 -21.28 7.68
N HIS A 327 -19.63 -20.37 8.65
CA HIS A 327 -19.35 -20.73 10.05
C HIS A 327 -20.50 -21.52 10.68
N ALA A 328 -21.75 -21.20 10.35
CA ALA A 328 -22.93 -21.98 10.75
C ALA A 328 -22.85 -23.44 10.29
N GLN A 329 -22.41 -23.68 9.05
CA GLN A 329 -22.17 -25.04 8.54
C GLN A 329 -21.08 -25.78 9.33
N SER A 330 -20.02 -25.06 9.76
CA SER A 330 -18.94 -25.65 10.57
C SER A 330 -19.45 -26.03 11.98
N GLU A 331 -20.26 -25.18 12.61
CA GLU A 331 -20.93 -25.49 13.89
C GLU A 331 -21.87 -26.70 13.74
N PHE A 332 -22.63 -26.79 12.65
CA PHE A 332 -23.50 -27.92 12.36
C PHE A 332 -22.73 -29.25 12.31
N TRP A 333 -21.68 -29.37 11.49
CA TRP A 333 -20.98 -30.66 11.33
C TRP A 333 -20.27 -31.12 12.60
N LEU A 334 -19.63 -30.20 13.33
CA LEU A 334 -19.04 -30.55 14.62
C LEU A 334 -20.11 -31.00 15.62
N GLY A 335 -21.26 -30.32 15.67
CA GLY A 335 -22.40 -30.73 16.49
C GLY A 335 -22.97 -32.09 16.07
N TYR A 336 -23.08 -32.34 14.77
CA TYR A 336 -23.62 -33.59 14.22
C TYR A 336 -22.71 -34.78 14.52
N VAL A 337 -21.41 -34.62 14.39
CA VAL A 337 -20.43 -35.64 14.80
C VAL A 337 -20.53 -35.93 16.29
N ASP A 338 -20.62 -34.91 17.15
CA ASP A 338 -20.75 -35.14 18.58
C ASP A 338 -22.08 -35.85 18.90
N PHE A 339 -23.17 -35.51 18.19
CA PHE A 339 -24.47 -36.17 18.33
C PHE A 339 -24.41 -37.66 17.97
N ILE A 340 -23.85 -38.05 16.83
CA ILE A 340 -23.76 -39.47 16.45
C ILE A 340 -22.85 -40.29 17.38
N ARG A 341 -21.98 -39.62 18.16
CA ARG A 341 -21.12 -40.21 19.18
C ARG A 341 -21.74 -40.16 20.59
N ASP A 342 -23.03 -39.84 20.67
CA ASP A 342 -23.81 -39.71 21.90
C ASP A 342 -23.27 -38.66 22.89
N ARG A 343 -22.49 -37.69 22.39
CA ARG A 343 -21.98 -36.54 23.17
C ARG A 343 -22.98 -35.40 23.14
N ASN A 344 -24.18 -35.68 23.63
CA ASN A 344 -25.34 -34.80 23.51
C ASN A 344 -25.16 -33.41 24.14
N ASP A 345 -24.31 -33.26 25.16
CA ASP A 345 -23.97 -31.94 25.74
C ASP A 345 -23.10 -31.10 24.82
N ALA A 346 -22.04 -31.68 24.27
CA ALA A 346 -21.17 -31.01 23.30
C ALA A 346 -21.94 -30.65 22.01
N ALA A 347 -22.74 -31.59 21.51
CA ALA A 347 -23.60 -31.37 20.35
C ALA A 347 -24.61 -30.24 20.57
N LEU A 348 -25.22 -30.17 21.77
CA LEU A 348 -26.19 -29.13 22.08
C LEU A 348 -25.57 -27.74 22.04
N THR A 349 -24.38 -27.56 22.61
CA THR A 349 -23.66 -26.28 22.55
C THR A 349 -23.42 -25.85 21.10
N ARG A 350 -22.97 -26.78 20.24
CA ARG A 350 -22.72 -26.52 18.82
C ARG A 350 -24.00 -26.17 18.05
N PHE A 351 -25.09 -26.90 18.28
CA PHE A 351 -26.35 -26.58 17.63
C PHE A 351 -26.99 -25.29 18.12
N GLN A 352 -26.75 -24.88 19.37
CA GLN A 352 -27.16 -23.55 19.86
C GLN A 352 -26.38 -22.43 19.17
N SER A 353 -25.06 -22.58 18.99
CA SER A 353 -24.26 -21.66 18.18
C SER A 353 -24.76 -21.59 16.74
N TYR A 354 -25.05 -22.75 16.13
CA TYR A 354 -25.61 -22.83 14.79
C TYR A 354 -26.96 -22.09 14.69
N GLN A 355 -27.87 -22.31 15.65
CA GLN A 355 -29.16 -21.61 15.70
C GLN A 355 -28.96 -20.08 15.78
N ALA A 356 -28.09 -19.59 16.67
CA ALA A 356 -27.85 -18.15 16.81
C ALA A 356 -27.33 -17.51 15.52
N LEU A 357 -26.43 -18.20 14.80
CA LEU A 357 -25.93 -17.75 13.50
C LEU A 357 -27.05 -17.75 12.44
N ALA A 358 -27.88 -18.79 12.38
CA ALA A 358 -29.01 -18.87 11.45
C ALA A 358 -30.09 -17.82 11.74
N GLU A 359 -30.37 -17.52 13.01
CA GLU A 359 -31.25 -16.42 13.42
C GLU A 359 -30.69 -15.08 12.93
N ARG A 360 -29.38 -14.88 13.03
CA ARG A 360 -28.73 -13.67 12.54
C ARG A 360 -28.83 -13.55 11.02
N LEU A 361 -28.65 -14.64 10.27
CA LEU A 361 -28.84 -14.68 8.82
C LEU A 361 -30.25 -14.27 8.42
N VAL A 362 -31.25 -14.82 9.10
CA VAL A 362 -32.66 -14.49 8.90
C VAL A 362 -32.94 -13.01 9.21
N GLN A 363 -32.37 -12.45 10.28
CA GLN A 363 -32.51 -11.03 10.59
C GLN A 363 -31.91 -10.13 9.50
N LEU A 364 -30.75 -10.50 8.96
CA LEU A 364 -30.07 -9.73 7.91
C LEU A 364 -30.80 -9.82 6.56
N ARG A 365 -31.36 -10.99 6.23
CA ARG A 365 -32.00 -11.26 4.93
C ARG A 365 -33.30 -12.04 5.12
N PRO A 366 -34.38 -11.40 5.64
CA PRO A 366 -35.62 -12.09 6.02
C PRO A 366 -36.40 -12.68 4.84
N ALA A 367 -36.10 -12.26 3.61
CA ALA A 367 -36.70 -12.79 2.38
C ALA A 367 -35.94 -13.99 1.80
N ASN A 368 -34.78 -14.36 2.36
CA ASN A 368 -34.00 -15.51 1.90
C ASN A 368 -34.54 -16.78 2.57
N ASP A 369 -35.19 -17.64 1.79
CA ASP A 369 -35.79 -18.89 2.24
C ASP A 369 -34.76 -19.95 2.65
N ALA A 370 -33.58 -19.98 2.02
CA ALA A 370 -32.49 -20.86 2.42
C ALA A 370 -32.02 -20.57 3.86
N TYR A 371 -31.98 -19.30 4.28
CA TYR A 371 -31.60 -18.96 5.66
C TYR A 371 -32.66 -19.37 6.70
N TRP A 372 -33.95 -19.29 6.33
CA TRP A 372 -35.02 -19.86 7.14
C TRP A 372 -34.91 -21.39 7.24
N ARG A 373 -34.45 -22.05 6.17
CA ARG A 373 -34.20 -23.49 6.13
C ARG A 373 -33.09 -23.88 7.11
N GLU A 374 -31.95 -23.17 7.10
CA GLU A 374 -30.87 -23.38 8.08
C GLU A 374 -31.37 -23.21 9.52
N LEU A 375 -32.18 -22.19 9.80
CA LEU A 375 -32.77 -22.01 11.13
C LEU A 375 -33.65 -23.20 11.53
N GLY A 376 -34.47 -23.70 10.60
CA GLY A 376 -35.29 -24.90 10.80
C GLY A 376 -34.47 -26.17 11.00
N TYR A 377 -33.29 -26.28 10.39
CA TYR A 377 -32.34 -27.37 10.62
C TYR A 377 -31.71 -27.28 12.02
N ALA A 378 -31.20 -26.11 12.41
CA ALA A 378 -30.61 -25.90 13.73
C ALA A 378 -31.58 -26.21 14.88
N GLN A 379 -32.81 -25.67 14.80
CA GLN A 379 -33.87 -25.94 15.78
C GLN A 379 -34.29 -27.41 15.80
N GLY A 380 -34.29 -28.05 14.62
CA GLY A 380 -34.55 -29.47 14.50
C GLY A 380 -33.53 -30.32 15.25
N ASN A 381 -32.24 -30.04 15.08
CA ASN A 381 -31.17 -30.74 15.77
C ASN A 381 -31.27 -30.60 17.30
N ILE A 382 -31.66 -29.42 17.79
CA ILE A 382 -31.90 -29.18 19.23
C ILE A 382 -33.11 -30.00 19.72
N CYS A 383 -34.19 -30.06 18.95
CA CYS A 383 -35.33 -30.92 19.25
C CYS A 383 -34.93 -32.41 19.33
N THR A 384 -34.08 -32.90 18.41
CA THR A 384 -33.55 -34.28 18.47
C THR A 384 -32.79 -34.55 19.76
N ILE A 385 -31.92 -33.62 20.19
CA ILE A 385 -31.21 -33.76 21.47
C ILE A 385 -32.19 -33.73 22.65
N ALA A 386 -33.19 -32.85 22.63
CA ALA A 386 -34.18 -32.75 23.70
C ALA A 386 -34.97 -34.07 23.85
N LEU A 387 -35.39 -34.67 22.72
CA LEU A 387 -36.01 -36.00 22.67
C LEU A 387 -35.10 -37.09 23.27
N ALA A 388 -33.80 -37.08 22.93
CA ALA A 388 -32.84 -38.04 23.48
C ALA A 388 -32.69 -37.93 25.00
N ARG A 389 -32.73 -36.70 25.55
CA ARG A 389 -32.66 -36.43 26.99
C ARG A 389 -33.98 -36.68 27.74
N LYS A 390 -35.10 -36.85 27.04
CA LYS A 390 -36.44 -37.08 27.60
C LYS A 390 -36.86 -36.01 28.63
N ASN A 391 -36.51 -34.74 28.42
CA ASN A 391 -37.00 -33.63 29.25
C ASN A 391 -38.29 -33.06 28.61
N PRO A 392 -39.50 -33.35 29.12
CA PRO A 392 -40.74 -33.12 28.37
C PRO A 392 -40.98 -31.64 28.00
N ASP A 393 -40.79 -30.72 28.95
CA ASP A 393 -41.09 -29.29 28.74
C ASP A 393 -40.17 -28.65 27.70
N ARG A 394 -38.85 -28.88 27.83
CA ARG A 394 -37.87 -28.36 26.87
C ARG A 394 -38.04 -28.98 25.49
N THR A 395 -38.46 -30.25 25.44
CA THR A 395 -38.66 -30.98 24.19
C THR A 395 -39.83 -30.40 23.41
N LEU A 396 -40.99 -30.23 24.04
CA LEU A 396 -42.16 -29.65 23.37
C LEU A 396 -41.84 -28.28 22.77
N GLN A 397 -41.22 -27.40 23.56
CA GLN A 397 -40.88 -26.05 23.10
C GLN A 397 -39.95 -26.09 21.88
N SER A 398 -38.88 -26.88 21.94
CA SER A 398 -37.87 -26.95 20.88
C SER A 398 -38.45 -27.55 19.60
N CYS A 399 -39.21 -28.64 19.71
CA CYS A 399 -39.82 -29.30 18.56
C CYS A 399 -40.93 -28.47 17.92
N LYS A 400 -41.71 -27.73 18.73
CA LYS A 400 -42.70 -26.77 18.21
C LYS A 400 -42.04 -25.65 17.42
N GLY A 401 -40.97 -25.04 17.94
CA GLY A 401 -40.24 -24.00 17.22
C GLY A 401 -39.69 -24.48 15.87
N ALA A 402 -39.11 -25.68 15.84
CA ALA A 402 -38.61 -26.30 14.61
C ALA A 402 -39.73 -26.55 13.58
N LEU A 403 -40.90 -27.01 14.04
CA LEU A 403 -42.07 -27.24 13.18
C LEU A 403 -42.62 -25.91 12.61
N ASP A 404 -42.80 -24.90 13.46
CA ASP A 404 -43.33 -23.60 13.06
C ASP A 404 -42.43 -22.92 12.01
N THR A 405 -41.11 -23.00 12.20
CA THR A 405 -40.13 -22.50 11.21
C THR A 405 -40.20 -23.28 9.90
N MET A 406 -40.26 -24.61 9.93
CA MET A 406 -40.31 -25.40 8.69
C MET A 406 -41.65 -25.21 7.94
N MET A 407 -42.75 -24.99 8.66
CA MET A 407 -44.03 -24.58 8.05
C MET A 407 -43.94 -23.21 7.37
N ARG A 408 -43.12 -22.29 7.88
CA ARG A 408 -42.82 -21.03 7.19
C ARG A 408 -41.99 -21.27 5.94
N VAL A 409 -40.92 -22.09 6.01
CA VAL A 409 -40.09 -22.45 4.86
C VAL A 409 -40.94 -23.06 3.74
N GLN A 410 -41.85 -23.98 4.07
CA GLN A 410 -42.77 -24.58 3.09
C GLN A 410 -43.67 -23.57 2.39
N ARG A 411 -44.08 -22.49 3.06
CA ARG A 411 -44.87 -21.41 2.45
C ARG A 411 -44.04 -20.52 1.52
N LEU A 412 -42.75 -20.34 1.81
CA LEU A 412 -41.83 -19.56 0.97
C LEU A 412 -41.42 -20.34 -0.29
N ALA A 413 -41.22 -21.65 -0.17
CA ALA A 413 -40.84 -22.54 -1.27
C ALA A 413 -41.86 -23.70 -1.40
N PRO A 414 -43.08 -23.44 -1.90
CA PRO A 414 -44.09 -24.47 -2.06
C PRO A 414 -43.67 -25.50 -3.12
N GLY A 415 -43.87 -26.78 -2.81
CA GLY A 415 -43.73 -27.86 -3.79
C GLY A 415 -42.40 -28.61 -3.82
N ASP A 416 -41.38 -28.11 -3.11
CA ASP A 416 -40.09 -28.81 -2.93
C ASP A 416 -40.29 -30.12 -2.13
N PRO A 417 -40.06 -31.31 -2.72
CA PRO A 417 -40.21 -32.59 -2.04
C PRO A 417 -39.28 -32.76 -0.84
N ALA A 418 -38.10 -32.13 -0.84
CA ALA A 418 -37.17 -32.19 0.28
C ALA A 418 -37.71 -31.45 1.50
N ILE A 419 -38.25 -30.23 1.30
CA ILE A 419 -38.91 -29.48 2.39
C ILE A 419 -40.13 -30.25 2.93
N ALA A 420 -40.91 -30.88 2.05
CA ALA A 420 -42.05 -31.68 2.48
C ALA A 420 -41.60 -32.88 3.34
N ALA A 421 -40.52 -33.57 2.97
CA ALA A 421 -39.96 -34.66 3.76
C ALA A 421 -39.44 -34.16 5.13
N ASP A 422 -38.73 -33.03 5.15
CA ASP A 422 -38.29 -32.40 6.39
C ASP A 422 -39.46 -32.04 7.31
N LEU A 423 -40.55 -31.50 6.74
CA LEU A 423 -41.76 -31.16 7.47
C LEU A 423 -42.46 -32.40 8.04
N ALA A 424 -42.49 -33.50 7.29
CA ALA A 424 -43.01 -34.79 7.80
C ALA A 424 -42.20 -35.26 9.01
N ASN A 425 -40.88 -35.13 8.97
CA ASN A 425 -40.01 -35.44 10.10
C ASN A 425 -40.23 -34.47 11.29
N ARG A 426 -40.50 -33.17 11.06
CA ARG A 426 -40.86 -32.24 12.14
C ARG A 426 -42.18 -32.62 12.83
N HIS A 427 -43.18 -33.08 12.06
CA HIS A 427 -44.41 -33.65 12.63
C HIS A 427 -44.15 -34.91 13.45
N ALA A 428 -43.24 -35.78 13.00
CA ALA A 428 -42.83 -36.98 13.74
C ALA A 428 -42.27 -36.63 15.12
N TRP A 429 -41.32 -35.69 15.17
CA TRP A 429 -40.69 -35.25 16.42
C TRP A 429 -41.66 -34.51 17.35
N MET A 430 -42.57 -33.69 16.79
CA MET A 430 -43.63 -33.08 17.58
C MET A 430 -44.56 -34.12 18.20
N ALA A 431 -44.88 -35.20 17.47
CA ALA A 431 -45.65 -36.32 18.03
C ALA A 431 -44.93 -37.00 19.20
N ASP A 432 -43.62 -37.22 19.07
CA ASP A 432 -42.82 -37.85 20.13
C ASP A 432 -42.68 -36.93 21.35
N ALA A 433 -42.57 -35.62 21.14
CA ALA A 433 -42.57 -34.63 22.22
C ALA A 433 -43.90 -34.60 22.98
N LEU A 434 -45.04 -34.65 22.27
CA LEU A 434 -46.37 -34.71 22.87
C LEU A 434 -46.59 -36.01 23.65
N ARG A 435 -46.10 -37.13 23.10
CA ARG A 435 -46.14 -38.43 23.79
C ARG A 435 -45.32 -38.42 25.08
N LEU A 436 -44.15 -37.78 25.10
CA LEU A 436 -43.36 -37.58 26.34
C LEU A 436 -44.09 -36.74 27.39
N GLN A 437 -45.00 -35.86 26.97
CA GLN A 437 -45.88 -35.11 27.87
C GLN A 437 -47.17 -35.87 28.24
N GLY A 438 -47.39 -37.06 27.69
CA GLY A 438 -48.58 -37.87 27.92
C GLY A 438 -49.80 -37.48 27.09
N ASP A 439 -49.66 -36.58 26.11
CA ASP A 439 -50.74 -36.19 25.20
C ASP A 439 -50.73 -37.05 23.92
N ASP A 440 -51.10 -38.33 24.09
CA ASP A 440 -51.15 -39.30 23.01
C ASP A 440 -52.16 -38.93 21.92
N ARG A 441 -53.22 -38.19 22.27
CA ARG A 441 -54.24 -37.76 21.31
C ARG A 441 -53.69 -36.68 20.37
N ALA A 442 -53.01 -35.67 20.91
CA ALA A 442 -52.36 -34.67 20.09
C ALA A 442 -51.19 -35.27 19.29
N ALA A 443 -50.45 -36.22 19.87
CA ALA A 443 -49.42 -36.96 19.15
C ALA A 443 -49.98 -37.68 17.91
N LEU A 444 -51.18 -38.27 18.03
CA LEU A 444 -51.83 -38.97 16.91
C LEU A 444 -52.13 -38.02 15.75
N VAL A 445 -52.67 -36.83 16.06
CA VAL A 445 -52.92 -35.79 15.05
C VAL A 445 -51.65 -35.41 14.29
N GLN A 446 -50.50 -35.34 14.98
CA GLN A 446 -49.23 -35.04 14.31
C GLN A 446 -48.74 -36.20 13.43
N ARG A 447 -48.91 -37.46 13.87
CA ARG A 447 -48.62 -38.65 13.04
C ARG A 447 -49.52 -38.74 11.80
N GLU A 448 -50.79 -38.37 11.91
CA GLU A 448 -51.71 -38.31 10.77
C GLU A 448 -51.29 -37.23 9.73
N LYS A 449 -50.78 -36.09 10.19
CA LYS A 449 -50.17 -35.07 9.31
C LYS A 449 -48.90 -35.59 8.62
N GLN A 450 -48.02 -36.26 9.38
CA GLN A 450 -46.83 -36.90 8.83
C GLN A 450 -47.22 -37.92 7.72
N ASP A 451 -48.15 -38.82 8.00
CA ASP A 451 -48.62 -39.84 7.03
C ASP A 451 -49.18 -39.19 5.76
N THR A 452 -50.00 -38.13 5.90
CA THR A 452 -50.57 -37.39 4.77
C THR A 452 -49.48 -36.85 3.84
N ILE A 453 -48.42 -36.27 4.41
CA ILE A 453 -47.29 -35.73 3.63
C ILE A 453 -46.52 -36.87 2.95
N LEU A 454 -46.19 -37.93 3.68
CA LEU A 454 -45.44 -39.07 3.14
C LEU A 454 -46.19 -39.79 2.01
N ARG A 455 -47.51 -39.97 2.14
CA ARG A 455 -48.36 -40.52 1.06
C ARG A 455 -48.41 -39.59 -0.15
N SER A 456 -48.33 -38.28 0.04
CA SER A 456 -48.20 -37.32 -1.07
C SER A 456 -46.87 -37.48 -1.81
N LEU A 457 -45.77 -37.62 -1.06
CA LEU A 457 -44.43 -37.85 -1.62
C LEU A 457 -44.34 -39.20 -2.36
N LEU A 458 -44.86 -40.28 -1.77
CA LEU A 458 -44.89 -41.61 -2.38
C LEU A 458 -45.79 -41.69 -3.61
N ARG A 459 -46.82 -40.84 -3.75
CA ARG A 459 -47.57 -40.74 -5.01
C ARG A 459 -46.74 -40.14 -6.14
N ARG A 460 -45.79 -39.24 -5.81
CA ARG A 460 -44.89 -38.62 -6.80
C ARG A 460 -43.71 -39.53 -7.15
N ASP A 461 -43.13 -40.18 -6.15
CA ASP A 461 -42.03 -41.12 -6.31
C ASP A 461 -42.28 -42.41 -5.51
N PRO A 462 -43.04 -43.37 -6.07
CA PRO A 462 -43.43 -44.60 -5.38
C PRO A 462 -42.27 -45.55 -5.03
N LYS A 463 -41.10 -45.37 -5.66
CA LYS A 463 -39.93 -46.23 -5.47
C LYS A 463 -38.88 -45.62 -4.56
N ASN A 464 -39.13 -44.43 -4.02
CA ASN A 464 -38.20 -43.76 -3.13
C ASN A 464 -38.04 -44.56 -1.82
N ALA A 465 -36.87 -45.19 -1.65
CA ALA A 465 -36.60 -45.99 -0.47
C ALA A 465 -36.68 -45.17 0.82
N GLY A 466 -36.22 -43.91 0.82
CA GLY A 466 -36.28 -43.02 1.98
C GLY A 466 -37.72 -42.74 2.41
N TYR A 467 -38.59 -42.33 1.48
CA TYR A 467 -40.00 -42.08 1.80
C TYR A 467 -40.74 -43.33 2.25
N LEU A 468 -40.40 -44.50 1.69
CA LEU A 468 -40.95 -45.78 2.13
C LEU A 468 -40.52 -46.12 3.56
N GLN A 469 -39.25 -45.90 3.92
CA GLN A 469 -38.73 -46.09 5.29
C GLN A 469 -39.47 -45.19 6.28
N ASP A 470 -39.58 -43.90 5.98
CA ASP A 470 -40.27 -42.93 6.83
C ASP A 470 -41.75 -43.28 6.99
N TRP A 471 -42.39 -43.77 5.94
CA TRP A 471 -43.79 -44.17 5.95
C TRP A 471 -44.02 -45.44 6.78
N MET A 472 -43.10 -46.42 6.71
CA MET A 472 -43.14 -47.59 7.60
C MET A 472 -42.98 -47.19 9.07
N LEU A 473 -42.08 -46.25 9.38
CA LEU A 473 -41.93 -45.71 10.73
C LEU A 473 -43.20 -44.99 11.19
N ALA A 474 -43.78 -44.13 10.35
CA ALA A 474 -45.01 -43.39 10.67
C ALA A 474 -46.16 -44.35 11.03
N ARG A 475 -46.40 -45.38 10.21
CA ARG A 475 -47.45 -46.37 10.44
C ARG A 475 -47.17 -47.25 11.66
N TYR A 476 -45.91 -47.61 11.90
CA TYR A 476 -45.54 -48.31 13.12
C TYR A 476 -45.87 -47.49 14.38
N SER A 477 -45.35 -46.26 14.46
CA SER A 477 -45.58 -45.37 15.59
C SER A 477 -47.06 -45.06 15.79
N MET A 478 -47.78 -44.77 14.71
CA MET A 478 -49.22 -44.51 14.75
C MET A 478 -50.03 -45.73 15.21
N SER A 479 -49.67 -46.95 14.79
CA SER A 479 -50.34 -48.17 15.24
C SER A 479 -50.16 -48.42 16.75
N ASN A 480 -48.96 -48.16 17.29
CA ASN A 480 -48.72 -48.25 18.74
C ASN A 480 -49.54 -47.20 19.50
N LEU A 481 -49.57 -45.97 18.98
CA LEU A 481 -50.29 -44.87 19.61
C LEU A 481 -51.81 -45.09 19.63
N LEU A 482 -52.38 -45.57 18.52
CA LEU A 482 -53.79 -45.97 18.44
C LEU A 482 -54.10 -47.07 19.47
N TYR A 483 -53.19 -48.03 19.64
CA TYR A 483 -53.35 -49.10 20.62
C TYR A 483 -53.30 -48.58 22.07
N ASP A 484 -52.35 -47.68 22.38
CA ASP A 484 -52.24 -47.03 23.69
C ASP A 484 -53.50 -46.22 24.05
N LEU A 485 -54.11 -45.57 23.04
CA LEU A 485 -55.38 -44.85 23.14
C LEU A 485 -56.62 -45.76 23.24
N GLY A 486 -56.46 -47.08 23.10
CA GLY A 486 -57.55 -48.06 23.14
C GLY A 486 -58.27 -48.27 21.80
N GLU A 487 -57.86 -47.59 20.73
CA GLU A 487 -58.38 -47.72 19.36
C GLU A 487 -57.83 -48.97 18.66
N THR A 488 -58.08 -50.13 19.29
CA THR A 488 -57.42 -51.40 18.99
C THR A 488 -57.68 -51.89 17.57
N ASP A 489 -58.89 -51.72 17.05
CA ASP A 489 -59.25 -52.19 15.70
C ASP A 489 -58.54 -51.37 14.62
N ARG A 490 -58.49 -50.04 14.77
CA ARG A 490 -57.72 -49.15 13.89
C ARG A 490 -56.23 -49.47 13.95
N ALA A 491 -55.71 -49.70 15.16
CA ALA A 491 -54.31 -50.08 15.35
C ALA A 491 -53.95 -51.38 14.61
N LYS A 492 -54.76 -52.43 14.77
CA LYS A 492 -54.57 -53.73 14.13
C LYS A 492 -54.73 -53.66 12.61
N ALA A 493 -55.70 -52.90 12.10
CA ALA A 493 -55.90 -52.70 10.67
C ALA A 493 -54.68 -52.04 10.03
N LEU A 494 -54.23 -50.90 10.58
CA LEU A 494 -53.05 -50.18 10.10
C LEU A 494 -51.80 -51.06 10.13
N ARG A 495 -51.64 -51.85 11.18
CA ARG A 495 -50.53 -52.80 11.35
C ARG A 495 -50.56 -53.91 10.31
N ALA A 496 -51.75 -54.43 9.98
CA ALA A 496 -51.92 -55.47 8.99
C ALA A 496 -51.59 -54.97 7.58
N GLU A 497 -52.06 -53.78 7.21
CA GLU A 497 -51.73 -53.17 5.92
C GLU A 497 -50.22 -52.90 5.79
N ALA A 498 -49.59 -52.32 6.82
CA ALA A 498 -48.14 -52.06 6.80
C ALA A 498 -47.32 -53.37 6.73
N ARG A 499 -47.80 -54.48 7.31
CA ARG A 499 -47.19 -55.80 7.15
C ARG A 499 -47.28 -56.33 5.71
N ALA A 500 -48.41 -56.10 5.04
CA ALA A 500 -48.56 -56.49 3.64
C ALA A 500 -47.59 -55.70 2.75
N ASP A 501 -47.54 -54.38 2.93
CA ASP A 501 -46.67 -53.51 2.13
C ASP A 501 -45.17 -53.84 2.33
N VAL A 502 -44.73 -54.07 3.58
CA VAL A 502 -43.33 -54.46 3.81
C VAL A 502 -43.02 -55.87 3.29
N ALA A 503 -43.98 -56.80 3.32
CA ALA A 503 -43.78 -58.14 2.74
C ALA A 503 -43.57 -58.06 1.22
N ASP A 504 -44.33 -57.20 0.54
CA ASP A 504 -44.14 -56.93 -0.89
C ASP A 504 -42.77 -56.30 -1.18
N LEU A 505 -42.30 -55.38 -0.33
CA LEU A 505 -40.97 -54.78 -0.46
C LEU A 505 -39.86 -55.80 -0.27
N VAL A 506 -39.95 -56.68 0.75
CA VAL A 506 -39.00 -57.77 0.97
C VAL A 506 -39.01 -58.77 -0.20
N ALA A 507 -40.18 -59.07 -0.77
CA ALA A 507 -40.27 -59.96 -1.92
C ALA A 507 -39.59 -59.37 -3.18
N ARG A 508 -39.65 -58.05 -3.36
CA ARG A 508 -39.00 -57.35 -4.50
C ARG A 508 -37.50 -57.17 -4.31
N ASP A 509 -37.04 -56.97 -3.07
CA ASP A 509 -35.63 -56.81 -2.74
C ASP A 509 -35.27 -57.60 -1.46
N PRO A 510 -35.05 -58.93 -1.60
CA PRO A 510 -34.79 -59.80 -0.44
C PRO A 510 -33.46 -59.50 0.26
N ALA A 511 -32.52 -58.85 -0.42
CA ALA A 511 -31.20 -58.51 0.14
C ALA A 511 -31.23 -57.25 1.02
N ASN A 512 -32.31 -56.47 0.95
CA ASN A 512 -32.45 -55.24 1.73
C ASN A 512 -32.69 -55.53 3.21
N LYS A 513 -31.66 -55.27 4.03
CA LYS A 513 -31.72 -55.49 5.48
C LYS A 513 -32.74 -54.58 6.18
N ASP A 514 -32.97 -53.38 5.66
CA ASP A 514 -33.89 -52.44 6.32
C ASP A 514 -35.34 -52.91 6.18
N TRP A 515 -35.73 -53.47 5.02
CA TRP A 515 -37.05 -54.08 4.84
C TRP A 515 -37.25 -55.30 5.75
N GLN A 516 -36.22 -56.13 5.94
CA GLN A 516 -36.26 -57.24 6.89
C GLN A 516 -36.45 -56.75 8.33
N VAL A 517 -35.76 -55.67 8.73
CA VAL A 517 -35.92 -55.04 10.05
C VAL A 517 -37.36 -54.54 10.23
N TRP A 518 -37.94 -53.89 9.22
CA TRP A 518 -39.34 -53.45 9.28
C TRP A 518 -40.31 -54.61 9.35
N GLN A 519 -40.11 -55.66 8.57
CA GLN A 519 -40.92 -56.87 8.62
C GLN A 519 -40.93 -57.48 10.03
N GLY A 520 -39.75 -57.60 10.65
CA GLY A 520 -39.62 -58.07 12.03
C GLY A 520 -40.26 -57.14 13.05
N LYS A 521 -40.05 -55.81 12.93
CA LYS A 521 -40.71 -54.81 13.78
C LYS A 521 -42.22 -54.90 13.64
N LEU A 522 -42.74 -55.08 12.42
CA LEU A 522 -44.16 -55.09 12.08
C LEU A 522 -44.88 -56.39 12.50
N ALA A 523 -44.16 -57.50 12.57
CA ALA A 523 -44.67 -58.78 13.03
C ALA A 523 -44.92 -58.84 14.56
N LYS A 524 -44.21 -58.01 15.35
CA LYS A 524 -44.39 -57.99 16.81
C LYS A 524 -45.83 -57.60 17.19
N PRO A 525 -46.44 -58.30 18.17
CA PRO A 525 -47.78 -57.96 18.65
C PRO A 525 -47.83 -56.55 19.21
N LEU A 526 -48.98 -55.89 19.05
CA LEU A 526 -49.23 -54.60 19.69
C LEU A 526 -49.36 -54.83 21.19
N THR A 527 -48.56 -54.10 21.97
CA THR A 527 -48.56 -54.12 23.43
C THR A 527 -48.72 -52.70 23.92
N LYS A 528 -49.43 -52.50 25.04
CA LYS A 528 -49.49 -51.16 25.65
C LYS A 528 -48.08 -50.75 26.05
N GLY A 529 -47.68 -49.53 25.66
CA GLY A 529 -46.40 -48.97 26.08
C GLY A 529 -46.33 -48.84 27.60
N SER A 530 -45.16 -49.12 28.18
CA SER A 530 -44.84 -48.64 29.53
C SER A 530 -44.78 -47.11 29.46
N LYS A 531 -45.70 -46.44 30.17
CA LYS A 531 -45.73 -44.97 30.28
C LYS A 531 -44.44 -44.43 30.88
#